data_AF-A0ABD1YWM6-F1
#
_entry.id   AF-A0ABD1YWM6-F1
#
_cell.length_a   1.000
_cell.length_b   1.000
_cell.length_c   1.000
_cell.angle_alpha   90.00
_cell.angle_beta   90.00
_cell.angle_gamma   90.00
#
_symmetry.space_group_name_H-M   'P 1'
#
loop_
_entity.id
_entity.type
_entity.pdbx_description
1 polymer ?
#
loop_
_entity_poly.entity_id
_entity_poly.type
_entity_poly.pdbx_seq_one_letter_code
_entity_poly.pdbx_strand_id
1 'polypeptide(L)'
;MELEVVVNSIRTGSKQQLRHMFSDGFVERHDLEQYFWTRSTVDALCRALTFESALCCLSTLSIAQAFWVQVDRCVPLLDIDTRFSYLPGFRYWDLRDIPSLPIDEGEAFRVLVFDPPFFYISMNDLHRAVLAVCKGNTKTRLLIGFLVREEANLLKVFKDFNLVRTKFVLEYATVKPNKWRNYALYSNDDLPGINRIRK
;
A
#
# COMPACT_ATOMS: atom_id res chain seq x y z
N MET A 1 13.55 -27.72 -39.65
CA MET A 1 13.79 -27.77 -38.19
C MET A 1 14.65 -26.56 -37.84
N GLU A 2 14.09 -25.35 -37.94
CA GLU A 2 14.84 -24.10 -37.78
C GLU A 2 13.91 -22.86 -37.65
N LEU A 3 12.83 -23.00 -36.87
CA LEU A 3 11.87 -21.89 -36.64
C LEU A 3 11.48 -21.67 -35.17
N GLU A 4 12.03 -22.44 -34.23
CA GLU A 4 11.68 -22.34 -32.79
C GLU A 4 12.66 -21.49 -31.95
N VAL A 5 13.79 -21.04 -32.51
CA VAL A 5 14.83 -20.36 -31.71
C VAL A 5 14.64 -18.84 -31.64
N VAL A 6 13.84 -18.23 -32.52
CA VAL A 6 13.74 -16.76 -32.62
C VAL A 6 12.64 -16.16 -31.72
N VAL A 7 11.69 -16.97 -31.22
CA VAL A 7 10.57 -16.44 -30.41
C VAL A 7 10.93 -16.32 -28.92
N ASN A 8 11.98 -16.99 -28.44
CA ASN A 8 12.39 -16.95 -27.03
C ASN A 8 13.37 -15.82 -26.68
N SER A 9 13.76 -14.97 -27.63
CA SER A 9 14.74 -13.90 -27.40
C SER A 9 14.14 -12.50 -27.14
N ILE A 10 12.81 -12.34 -27.13
CA ILE A 10 12.16 -11.00 -27.05
C ILE A 10 11.44 -10.74 -25.72
N ARG A 11 11.40 -11.69 -24.77
CA ARG A 11 10.63 -11.51 -23.51
C ARG A 11 11.42 -11.38 -22.20
N THR A 12 12.74 -11.26 -22.24
CA THR A 12 13.58 -11.17 -21.03
C THR A 12 14.43 -9.90 -20.96
N GLY A 13 14.07 -8.86 -21.70
CA GLY A 13 14.69 -7.54 -21.62
C GLY A 13 13.97 -6.60 -20.64
N SER A 14 14.71 -6.11 -19.64
CA SER A 14 14.60 -4.76 -19.01
C SER A 14 13.78 -4.51 -17.73
N LYS A 15 13.15 -5.48 -17.05
CA LYS A 15 12.64 -5.20 -15.67
C LYS A 15 13.72 -5.19 -14.59
N GLN A 16 14.85 -5.88 -14.82
CA GLN A 16 15.94 -6.04 -13.84
C GLN A 16 16.83 -4.79 -13.65
N GLN A 17 16.75 -3.79 -14.53
CA GLN A 17 17.57 -2.56 -14.42
C GLN A 17 16.86 -1.37 -13.77
N LEU A 18 15.58 -1.52 -13.40
CA LEU A 18 14.87 -0.49 -12.66
C LEU A 18 15.34 -0.52 -11.20
N ARG A 19 15.89 0.60 -10.69
CA ARG A 19 16.20 0.74 -9.26
C ARG A 19 14.97 0.35 -8.45
N HIS A 20 15.10 -0.70 -7.66
CA HIS A 20 14.02 -1.20 -6.81
C HIS A 20 14.14 -0.60 -5.42
N MET A 21 13.05 -0.31 -4.70
CA MET A 21 13.16 0.07 -3.27
C MET A 21 13.90 -0.96 -2.38
N PHE A 22 13.99 -2.22 -2.80
CA PHE A 22 14.75 -3.29 -2.13
C PHE A 22 16.16 -3.45 -2.71
N SER A 23 16.57 -2.57 -3.64
CA SER A 23 17.94 -2.53 -4.13
C SER A 23 18.84 -1.76 -3.16
N ASP A 24 20.11 -2.18 -3.08
CA ASP A 24 21.07 -1.54 -2.21
C ASP A 24 21.23 -0.05 -2.57
N GLY A 25 21.18 0.80 -1.54
CA GLY A 25 21.34 2.25 -1.68
C GLY A 25 20.08 3.01 -2.11
N PHE A 26 18.92 2.36 -2.24
CA PHE A 26 17.65 3.10 -2.32
C PHE A 26 17.30 3.65 -0.93
N VAL A 27 17.14 4.97 -0.81
CA VAL A 27 16.93 5.66 0.47
C VAL A 27 15.48 6.12 0.59
N GLU A 28 14.90 5.86 1.77
CA GLU A 28 13.59 6.37 2.19
C GLU A 28 13.57 7.90 2.22
N ARG A 29 12.45 8.48 1.79
CA ARG A 29 12.21 9.92 1.92
C ARG A 29 11.57 10.24 3.26
N HIS A 30 12.40 10.41 4.29
CA HIS A 30 11.94 10.78 5.62
C HIS A 30 11.33 12.18 5.67
N ASP A 31 11.63 13.06 4.72
CA ASP A 31 10.95 14.34 4.54
C ASP A 31 9.46 14.17 4.15
N LEU A 32 9.10 13.01 3.61
CA LEU A 32 7.72 12.58 3.36
C LEU A 32 7.19 11.61 4.42
N GLU A 33 7.94 11.33 5.49
CA GLU A 33 7.67 10.24 6.45
C GLU A 33 7.47 8.88 5.76
N GLN A 34 8.19 8.64 4.66
CA GLN A 34 8.18 7.35 3.99
C GLN A 34 9.01 6.36 4.81
N TYR A 35 8.37 5.26 5.22
CA TYR A 35 9.01 4.11 5.84
C TYR A 35 8.53 2.86 5.11
N PHE A 36 9.45 2.07 4.56
CA PHE A 36 9.07 0.85 3.87
C PHE A 36 8.88 -0.29 4.86
N TRP A 37 7.89 -1.12 4.57
CA TRP A 37 7.72 -2.40 5.26
C TRP A 37 8.87 -3.35 4.94
N THR A 38 9.16 -4.27 5.87
CA THR A 38 10.13 -5.34 5.62
C THR A 38 9.67 -6.23 4.47
N ARG A 39 10.62 -6.92 3.82
CA ARG A 39 10.30 -7.91 2.77
C ARG A 39 9.33 -8.99 3.29
N SER A 40 9.53 -9.47 4.52
CA SER A 40 8.63 -10.45 5.16
C SER A 40 7.18 -9.93 5.26
N THR A 41 7.02 -8.67 5.69
CA THR A 41 5.71 -8.01 5.77
C THR A 41 5.07 -7.88 4.39
N VAL A 42 5.82 -7.38 3.41
CA VAL A 42 5.35 -7.19 2.03
C VAL A 42 4.92 -8.51 1.41
N ASP A 43 5.75 -9.55 1.51
CA ASP A 43 5.45 -10.87 0.94
C ASP A 43 4.20 -11.48 1.59
N ALA A 44 4.01 -11.30 2.89
CA ALA A 44 2.82 -11.78 3.60
C ALA A 44 1.55 -11.05 3.17
N LEU A 45 1.61 -9.73 3.01
CA LEU A 45 0.47 -8.93 2.54
C LEU A 45 0.16 -9.21 1.06
N CYS A 46 1.16 -9.33 0.19
CA CYS A 46 0.96 -9.71 -1.21
C CYS A 46 0.29 -11.09 -1.33
N ARG A 47 0.65 -12.07 -0.49
CA ARG A 47 -0.06 -13.36 -0.44
C ARG A 47 -1.52 -13.21 -0.03
N ALA A 48 -1.81 -12.40 0.98
CA ALA A 48 -3.18 -12.14 1.43
C ALA A 48 -4.05 -11.46 0.36
N LEU A 49 -3.43 -10.63 -0.47
CA LEU A 49 -4.09 -9.77 -1.47
C LEU A 49 -4.05 -10.32 -2.89
N THR A 50 -3.42 -11.48 -3.13
CA THR A 50 -3.12 -11.97 -4.48
C THR A 50 -4.36 -12.11 -5.37
N PHE A 51 -5.49 -12.54 -4.78
CA PHE A 51 -6.76 -12.75 -5.47
C PHE A 51 -7.62 -11.49 -5.59
N GLU A 52 -7.17 -10.36 -5.04
CA GLU A 52 -7.95 -9.13 -4.99
C GLU A 52 -7.78 -8.32 -6.26
N SER A 53 -8.64 -8.53 -7.25
CA SER A 53 -8.54 -7.90 -8.58
C SER A 53 -8.70 -6.38 -8.55
N ALA A 54 -9.54 -5.85 -7.65
CA ALA A 54 -9.81 -4.42 -7.47
C ALA A 54 -9.09 -3.86 -6.23
N LEU A 55 -7.77 -4.04 -6.19
CA LEU A 55 -6.85 -3.56 -5.15
C LEU A 55 -6.31 -2.17 -5.52
N CYS A 56 -6.26 -1.26 -4.56
CA CYS A 56 -5.53 0.01 -4.65
C CYS A 56 -4.49 0.14 -3.54
N CYS A 57 -3.32 0.62 -3.89
CA CYS A 57 -2.27 1.03 -2.98
C CYS A 57 -2.32 2.55 -2.80
N LEU A 58 -2.66 3.03 -1.61
CA LEU A 58 -2.55 4.45 -1.24
C LEU A 58 -1.33 4.60 -0.33
N SER A 59 -0.37 5.45 -0.68
CA SER A 59 0.88 5.64 0.07
C SER A 59 1.63 4.33 0.42
N THR A 60 1.43 3.26 -0.34
CA THR A 60 1.94 1.90 -0.05
C THR A 60 2.78 1.36 -1.18
N LEU A 61 3.83 2.12 -1.50
CA LEU A 61 4.78 1.85 -2.58
C LEU A 61 5.29 0.41 -2.57
N SER A 62 5.58 -0.14 -1.39
CA SER A 62 6.18 -1.48 -1.24
C SER A 62 5.30 -2.59 -1.79
N ILE A 63 3.98 -2.47 -1.63
CA ILE A 63 3.03 -3.46 -2.16
C ILE A 63 2.91 -3.31 -3.67
N ALA A 64 2.74 -2.08 -4.17
CA ALA A 64 2.60 -1.83 -5.61
C ALA A 64 3.82 -2.30 -6.40
N GLN A 65 5.01 -2.02 -5.87
CA GLN A 65 6.25 -2.49 -6.48
C GLN A 65 6.36 -4.02 -6.44
N ALA A 66 6.05 -4.65 -5.30
CA ALA A 66 6.11 -6.11 -5.19
C ALA A 66 5.18 -6.81 -6.18
N PHE A 67 3.95 -6.33 -6.36
CA PHE A 67 3.04 -6.88 -7.38
C PHE A 67 3.62 -6.75 -8.80
N TRP A 68 4.23 -5.62 -9.13
CA TRP A 68 4.80 -5.39 -10.46
C TRP A 68 6.02 -6.27 -10.76
N VAL A 69 6.90 -6.44 -9.78
CA VAL A 69 8.19 -7.13 -9.97
C VAL A 69 8.12 -8.63 -9.70
N GLN A 70 7.27 -9.08 -8.79
CA GLN A 70 7.19 -10.48 -8.37
C GLN A 70 6.03 -11.23 -9.02
N VAL A 71 4.91 -10.55 -9.28
CA VAL A 71 3.64 -11.17 -9.73
C VAL A 71 3.27 -10.75 -11.16
N ASP A 72 4.09 -9.90 -11.79
CA ASP A 72 3.82 -9.30 -13.11
C ASP A 72 2.43 -8.63 -13.20
N ARG A 73 1.98 -8.06 -12.09
CA ARG A 73 0.66 -7.45 -11.96
C ARG A 73 0.77 -5.96 -11.73
N CYS A 74 0.13 -5.18 -12.59
CA CYS A 74 -0.08 -3.77 -12.36
C CYS A 74 -1.20 -3.58 -11.32
N VAL A 75 -0.92 -2.82 -10.26
CA VAL A 75 -1.92 -2.39 -9.28
C VAL A 75 -1.90 -0.86 -9.22
N PRO A 76 -3.08 -0.19 -9.17
CA PRO A 76 -3.17 1.24 -8.92
C PRO A 76 -2.38 1.65 -7.68
N LEU A 77 -1.55 2.69 -7.83
CA LEU A 77 -0.72 3.27 -6.80
C LEU A 77 -0.95 4.77 -6.77
N LEU A 78 -1.46 5.27 -5.66
CA LEU A 78 -1.69 6.68 -5.39
C LEU A 78 -0.63 7.16 -4.40
N ASP A 79 0.33 7.95 -4.87
CA ASP A 79 1.45 8.41 -4.04
C ASP A 79 2.01 9.77 -4.52
N ILE A 80 2.66 10.49 -3.61
CA ILE A 80 3.31 11.78 -3.90
C ILE A 80 4.75 11.58 -4.42
N ASP A 81 5.37 10.43 -4.15
CA ASP A 81 6.76 10.14 -4.50
C ASP A 81 6.90 9.73 -5.98
N THR A 82 7.14 10.73 -6.82
CA THR A 82 7.30 10.58 -8.28
C THR A 82 8.49 9.73 -8.71
N ARG A 83 9.39 9.33 -7.80
CA ARG A 83 10.44 8.33 -8.08
C ARG A 83 9.85 6.99 -8.53
N PHE A 84 8.58 6.72 -8.20
CA PHE A 84 7.85 5.52 -8.58
C PHE A 84 6.95 5.69 -9.80
N SER A 85 7.02 6.82 -10.51
CA SER A 85 6.24 7.09 -11.73
C SER A 85 6.51 6.12 -12.88
N TYR A 86 7.58 5.31 -12.80
CA TYR A 86 7.83 4.22 -13.74
C TYR A 86 6.91 3.00 -13.53
N LEU A 87 6.21 2.90 -12.39
CA LEU A 87 5.23 1.85 -12.17
C LEU A 87 3.97 2.16 -12.99
N PRO A 88 3.45 1.20 -13.79
CA PRO A 88 2.34 1.47 -14.71
C PRO A 88 1.04 1.90 -14.02
N GLY A 89 0.86 1.54 -12.75
CA GLY A 89 -0.31 1.94 -11.95
C GLY A 89 -0.13 3.24 -11.17
N PHE A 90 1.03 3.90 -11.25
CA PHE A 90 1.31 5.12 -10.50
C PHE A 90 0.42 6.28 -10.97
N ARG A 91 -0.16 6.98 -9.99
CA ARG A 91 -0.87 8.25 -10.18
C ARG A 91 -0.41 9.17 -9.06
N TYR A 92 -0.01 10.38 -9.43
CA TYR A 92 0.37 11.38 -8.45
C TYR A 92 -0.82 11.72 -7.55
N TRP A 93 -0.64 11.61 -6.24
CA TRP A 93 -1.66 11.89 -5.24
C TRP A 93 -1.06 12.56 -4.01
N ASP A 94 -1.42 13.82 -3.74
CA ASP A 94 -1.10 14.49 -2.48
C ASP A 94 -2.27 14.35 -1.51
N LEU A 95 -2.01 13.75 -0.35
CA LEU A 95 -3.02 13.57 0.71
C LEU A 95 -3.54 14.90 1.30
N ARG A 96 -2.78 16.00 1.14
CA ARG A 96 -3.14 17.33 1.68
C ARG A 96 -3.98 18.14 0.70
N ASP A 97 -3.73 17.95 -0.59
CA ASP A 97 -4.44 18.57 -1.69
C ASP A 97 -5.03 17.47 -2.56
N ILE A 98 -6.14 16.90 -2.10
CA ILE A 98 -6.82 15.79 -2.75
C ILE A 98 -7.24 16.26 -4.14
N PRO A 99 -6.57 15.78 -5.21
CA PRO A 99 -6.86 16.27 -6.55
C PRO A 99 -8.29 15.88 -6.92
N SER A 100 -8.95 16.73 -7.70
CA SER A 100 -10.32 16.48 -8.17
C SER A 100 -10.45 15.20 -9.00
N LEU A 101 -9.36 14.73 -9.63
CA LEU A 101 -9.38 13.61 -10.57
C LEU A 101 -8.02 12.88 -10.66
N PRO A 102 -7.89 11.72 -10.00
CA PRO A 102 -7.05 10.68 -10.58
C PRO A 102 -7.69 9.28 -10.45
N ILE A 103 -9.00 9.22 -10.20
CA ILE A 103 -9.79 7.99 -10.16
C ILE A 103 -10.92 8.15 -11.17
N ASP A 104 -10.93 7.28 -12.18
CA ASP A 104 -11.93 7.35 -13.24
C ASP A 104 -13.34 7.16 -12.66
N GLU A 105 -14.35 7.82 -13.23
CA GLU A 105 -15.74 7.77 -12.73
C GLU A 105 -16.27 6.33 -12.57
N GLY A 106 -15.87 5.41 -13.45
CA GLY A 106 -16.23 3.99 -13.40
C GLY A 106 -15.34 3.10 -12.52
N GLU A 107 -14.20 3.59 -12.03
CA GLU A 107 -13.28 2.79 -11.22
C GLU A 107 -13.76 2.65 -9.77
N ALA A 108 -13.75 1.43 -9.24
CA ALA A 108 -14.13 1.17 -7.86
C ALA A 108 -13.21 0.13 -7.24
N PHE A 109 -12.67 0.44 -6.07
CA PHE A 109 -11.78 -0.46 -5.34
C PHE A 109 -12.56 -1.29 -4.32
N ARG A 110 -12.27 -2.59 -4.29
CA ARG A 110 -12.78 -3.51 -3.27
C ARG A 110 -11.86 -3.59 -2.07
N VAL A 111 -10.57 -3.33 -2.27
CA VAL A 111 -9.55 -3.32 -1.22
C VAL A 111 -8.64 -2.10 -1.39
N LEU A 112 -8.41 -1.39 -0.29
CA LEU A 112 -7.46 -0.30 -0.17
C LEU A 112 -6.42 -0.67 0.88
N VAL A 113 -5.14 -0.58 0.52
CA VAL A 113 -4.02 -0.73 1.46
C VAL A 113 -3.39 0.64 1.64
N PHE A 114 -3.23 1.06 2.89
CA PHE A 114 -2.79 2.40 3.25
C PHE A 114 -1.67 2.39 4.29
N ASP A 115 -0.60 3.13 4.04
CA ASP A 115 0.50 3.38 4.96
C ASP A 115 0.82 4.89 4.94
N PRO A 116 0.01 5.69 5.65
CA PRO A 116 0.15 7.14 5.60
C PRO A 116 1.38 7.65 6.35
N PRO A 117 1.80 8.90 6.06
CA PRO A 117 2.59 9.65 7.02
C PRO A 117 1.84 9.78 8.36
N PHE A 118 2.56 9.77 9.46
CA PHE A 118 2.00 9.70 10.81
C PHE A 118 1.86 11.06 11.50
N PHE A 119 2.68 12.07 11.17
CA PHE A 119 2.75 13.30 11.99
C PHE A 119 2.32 14.58 11.26
N TYR A 120 2.72 14.79 10.01
CA TYR A 120 2.46 16.08 9.34
C TYR A 120 1.10 16.19 8.64
N ILE A 121 0.33 15.10 8.53
CA ILE A 121 -1.04 15.11 7.98
C ILE A 121 -2.03 14.80 9.09
N SER A 122 -3.08 15.61 9.20
CA SER A 122 -4.09 15.39 10.24
C SER A 122 -4.88 14.09 9.97
N MET A 123 -5.32 13.42 11.04
CA MET A 123 -6.15 12.20 10.92
C MET A 123 -7.42 12.45 10.08
N ASN A 124 -8.00 13.65 10.16
CA ASN A 124 -9.16 14.03 9.35
C ASN A 124 -8.81 14.11 7.86
N ASP A 125 -7.63 14.61 7.51
CA ASP A 125 -7.19 14.69 6.10
C ASP A 125 -6.90 13.30 5.55
N LEU A 126 -6.28 12.42 6.34
CA LEU A 126 -6.13 11.01 6.00
C LEU A 126 -7.48 10.34 5.72
N HIS A 127 -8.47 10.60 6.58
CA HIS A 127 -9.84 10.08 6.39
C HIS A 127 -10.52 10.64 5.15
N ARG A 128 -10.42 11.96 4.90
CA ARG A 128 -10.94 12.60 3.67
C ARG A 128 -10.31 11.97 2.42
N ALA A 129 -9.00 11.73 2.43
CA ALA A 129 -8.31 11.10 1.31
C ALA A 129 -8.81 9.67 1.07
N VAL A 130 -8.94 8.86 2.12
CA VAL A 130 -9.50 7.50 2.02
C VAL A 130 -10.94 7.54 1.50
N LEU A 131 -11.79 8.44 1.99
CA LEU A 131 -13.16 8.59 1.49
C LEU A 131 -13.20 8.99 0.01
N ALA A 132 -12.30 9.87 -0.44
CA ALA A 132 -12.19 10.23 -1.85
C ALA A 132 -11.85 9.01 -2.71
N VAL A 133 -10.86 8.21 -2.28
CA VAL A 133 -10.47 6.98 -3.00
C VAL A 133 -11.59 5.94 -3.02
N CYS A 134 -12.30 5.79 -1.90
CA CYS A 134 -13.43 4.88 -1.77
C CYS A 134 -14.74 5.44 -2.35
N LYS A 135 -14.77 6.66 -2.90
CA LYS A 135 -15.99 7.35 -3.36
C LYS A 135 -17.11 7.36 -2.30
N GLY A 136 -16.73 7.58 -1.04
CA GLY A 136 -17.62 7.54 0.11
C GLY A 136 -18.06 6.13 0.56
N ASN A 137 -17.65 5.07 -0.14
CA ASN A 137 -18.01 3.70 0.21
C ASN A 137 -17.18 3.17 1.38
N THR A 138 -17.73 3.24 2.59
CA THR A 138 -17.07 2.75 3.81
C THR A 138 -17.16 1.22 3.98
N LYS A 139 -17.74 0.50 3.00
CA LYS A 139 -17.67 -0.97 2.89
C LYS A 139 -16.47 -1.45 2.09
N THR A 140 -15.71 -0.56 1.44
CA THR A 140 -14.41 -0.92 0.86
C THR A 140 -13.53 -1.49 1.97
N ARG A 141 -12.89 -2.63 1.69
CA ARG A 141 -12.01 -3.27 2.67
C ARG A 141 -10.76 -2.42 2.79
N LEU A 142 -10.48 -1.92 3.99
CA LEU A 142 -9.39 -1.01 4.27
C LEU A 142 -8.39 -1.71 5.18
N LEU A 143 -7.14 -1.85 4.72
CA LEU A 143 -6.00 -2.18 5.56
C LEU A 143 -5.19 -0.91 5.78
N ILE A 144 -4.95 -0.53 7.03
CA ILE A 144 -4.14 0.65 7.35
C ILE A 144 -3.03 0.31 8.36
N GLY A 145 -1.77 0.55 7.97
CA GLY A 145 -0.64 0.55 8.88
C GLY A 145 -0.61 1.85 9.66
N PHE A 146 -0.62 1.79 11.00
CA PHE A 146 -0.63 3.01 11.81
C PHE A 146 0.02 2.84 13.18
N LEU A 147 0.24 3.98 13.85
CA LEU A 147 0.80 4.03 15.20
C LEU A 147 -0.22 3.57 16.24
N VAL A 148 0.20 2.64 17.09
CA VAL A 148 -0.60 2.11 18.21
C VAL A 148 -0.97 3.21 19.21
N ARG A 149 -0.09 4.18 19.45
CA ARG A 149 -0.37 5.29 20.38
C ARG A 149 -1.51 6.20 19.92
N GLU A 150 -1.79 6.22 18.61
CA GLU A 150 -2.85 7.01 17.99
C GLU A 150 -4.13 6.19 17.75
N GLU A 151 -4.17 4.93 18.18
CA GLU A 151 -5.27 3.99 17.91
C GLU A 151 -6.64 4.57 18.28
N ALA A 152 -6.77 5.17 19.46
CA ALA A 152 -8.05 5.75 19.90
C ALA A 152 -8.54 6.86 18.95
N ASN A 153 -7.63 7.68 18.44
CA ASN A 153 -7.96 8.75 17.49
C ASN A 153 -8.27 8.18 16.11
N LEU A 154 -7.46 7.22 15.62
CA LEU A 154 -7.69 6.52 14.36
C LEU A 154 -9.09 5.89 14.33
N LEU A 155 -9.43 5.09 15.34
CA LEU A 155 -10.72 4.39 15.40
C LEU A 155 -11.90 5.35 15.56
N LYS A 156 -11.70 6.51 16.20
CA LYS A 156 -12.72 7.55 16.34
C LYS A 156 -13.02 8.23 14.99
N VAL A 157 -11.98 8.60 14.24
CA VAL A 157 -12.13 9.30 12.96
C VAL A 157 -12.63 8.34 11.88
N PHE A 158 -12.05 7.14 11.79
CA PHE A 158 -12.43 6.08 10.84
C PHE A 158 -13.56 5.17 11.35
N LYS A 159 -14.42 5.68 12.24
CA LYS A 159 -15.50 4.89 12.86
C LYS A 159 -16.46 4.28 11.84
N ASP A 160 -16.64 4.95 10.72
CA ASP A 160 -17.51 4.57 9.60
C ASP A 160 -16.99 3.36 8.83
N PHE A 161 -15.67 3.16 8.79
CA PHE A 161 -15.06 1.96 8.23
C PHE A 161 -15.16 0.75 9.17
N ASN A 162 -15.42 0.93 10.47
CA ASN A 162 -15.41 -0.15 11.48
C ASN A 162 -14.06 -0.86 11.58
N LEU A 163 -12.96 -0.10 11.58
CA LEU A 163 -11.62 -0.64 11.73
C LEU A 163 -11.44 -1.36 13.08
N VAL A 164 -10.70 -2.45 13.04
CA VAL A 164 -10.26 -3.19 14.21
C VAL A 164 -8.80 -3.54 14.05
N ARG A 165 -8.03 -3.47 15.14
CA ARG A 165 -6.65 -3.95 15.15
C ARG A 165 -6.57 -5.41 14.74
N THR A 166 -5.61 -5.77 13.91
CA THR A 166 -5.38 -7.16 13.49
C THR A 166 -4.29 -7.83 14.34
N LYS A 167 -4.22 -9.16 14.25
CA LYS A 167 -3.13 -9.97 14.83
C LYS A 167 -1.85 -9.93 13.98
N PHE A 168 -1.90 -9.28 12.81
CA PHE A 168 -0.78 -9.20 11.89
C PHE A 168 0.34 -8.33 12.49
N VAL A 169 1.57 -8.84 12.49
CA VAL A 169 2.74 -8.10 12.98
C VAL A 169 3.26 -7.23 11.84
N LEU A 170 3.25 -5.90 12.05
CA LEU A 170 3.71 -4.93 11.07
C LEU A 170 5.16 -4.53 11.37
N GLU A 171 6.06 -4.76 10.40
CA GLU A 171 7.49 -4.52 10.55
C GLU A 171 7.97 -3.53 9.48
N TYR A 172 8.82 -2.58 9.87
CA TYR A 172 9.42 -1.59 8.97
C TYR A 172 10.91 -1.80 8.86
N ALA A 173 11.44 -1.69 7.63
CA ALA A 173 12.81 -2.08 7.28
C ALA A 173 13.88 -1.26 8.01
N THR A 174 13.67 0.05 8.15
CA THR A 174 14.61 0.99 8.79
C THR A 174 14.31 1.24 10.27
N VAL A 175 13.18 0.73 10.78
CA VAL A 175 12.81 0.82 12.19
C VAL A 175 13.41 -0.34 12.96
N LYS A 176 14.05 -0.05 14.10
CA LYS A 176 14.62 -1.08 14.97
C LYS A 176 13.55 -2.11 15.41
N PRO A 177 13.86 -3.42 15.42
CA PRO A 177 12.87 -4.45 15.75
C PRO A 177 12.12 -4.26 17.07
N ASN A 178 12.81 -3.77 18.11
CA ASN A 178 12.21 -3.49 19.41
C ASN A 178 11.19 -2.32 19.41
N LYS A 179 11.08 -1.59 18.30
CA LYS A 179 10.11 -0.50 18.09
C LYS A 179 8.91 -0.92 17.23
N TRP A 180 8.93 -2.08 16.55
CA TRP A 180 7.81 -2.53 15.71
C TRP A 180 6.49 -2.64 16.48
N ARG A 181 6.54 -2.94 17.79
CA ARG A 181 5.36 -2.94 18.68
C ARG A 181 4.57 -1.62 18.73
N ASN A 182 5.18 -0.52 18.29
CA ASN A 182 4.54 0.79 18.24
C ASN A 182 3.63 0.95 17.01
N TYR A 183 3.65 -0.01 16.08
CA TYR A 183 2.85 -0.03 14.87
C TYR A 183 1.90 -1.22 14.88
N ALA A 184 0.78 -1.09 14.21
CA ALA A 184 -0.16 -2.16 14.01
C ALA A 184 -0.86 -2.00 12.66
N LEU A 185 -1.33 -3.13 12.13
CA LEU A 185 -2.22 -3.16 10.99
C LEU A 185 -3.66 -3.19 11.50
N TYR A 186 -4.49 -2.25 11.03
CA TYR A 186 -5.92 -2.19 11.29
C TYR A 186 -6.70 -2.57 10.03
N SER A 187 -7.80 -3.29 10.20
CA SER A 187 -8.67 -3.68 9.09
C SER A 187 -10.13 -3.72 9.49
N ASN A 188 -11.01 -3.42 8.54
CA ASN A 188 -12.45 -3.62 8.70
C ASN A 188 -12.93 -5.01 8.27
N ASP A 189 -12.04 -5.83 7.70
CA ASP A 189 -12.34 -7.20 7.28
C ASP A 189 -11.19 -8.17 7.58
N ASP A 190 -11.52 -9.46 7.63
CA ASP A 190 -10.54 -10.53 7.73
C ASP A 190 -10.08 -10.94 6.31
N LEU A 191 -8.77 -11.14 6.13
CA LEU A 191 -8.17 -11.62 4.88
C LEU A 191 -7.30 -12.86 5.15
N PRO A 192 -6.90 -13.63 4.14
CA PRO A 192 -6.01 -14.78 4.34
C PRO A 192 -4.73 -14.38 5.10
N GLY A 193 -4.55 -14.92 6.31
CA GLY A 193 -3.41 -14.60 7.18
C GLY A 193 -3.50 -13.26 7.95
N ILE A 194 -4.57 -12.48 7.75
CA ILE A 194 -4.80 -11.20 8.42
C ILE A 194 -6.15 -11.27 9.14
N ASN A 195 -6.10 -11.53 10.45
CA ASN A 195 -7.31 -11.68 11.26
C ASN A 195 -7.44 -10.53 12.25
N ARG A 196 -8.61 -9.91 12.32
CA ARG A 196 -8.96 -8.90 13.34
C ARG A 196 -8.96 -9.52 14.73
N ILE A 197 -8.53 -8.73 15.72
CA ILE A 197 -8.62 -9.09 17.13
C ILE A 197 -10.09 -8.98 17.54
N ARG A 198 -10.74 -10.12 17.80
CA ARG A 198 -12.10 -10.15 18.34
C ARG A 198 -12.05 -9.79 19.82
N LYS A 199 -12.94 -8.91 20.25
CA LYS A 199 -13.19 -8.61 21.67
C LYS A 199 -13.96 -9.75 22.31
#